data_AF-A0A2A2PYM8-F1
#
_entry.id   AF-A0A2A2PYM8-F1
#
_cell.length_a   1.000
_cell.length_b   1.000
_cell.length_c   1.000
_cell.angle_alpha   90.00
_cell.angle_beta   90.00
_cell.angle_gamma   90.00
#
_symmetry.space_group_name_H-M   'P 1'
#
loop_
_entity.id
_entity.type
_entity.pdbx_description
1 polymer ?
#
loop_
_entity_poly.entity_id
_entity_poly.type
_entity_poly.pdbx_seq_one_letter_code
_entity_poly.pdbx_strand_id
1 'polypeptide(L)'
;MKIRLQSKPVVSASALAAAPVKTRTESAFSGKVPGKKPLESGLLRLCEEIAGSLLRRHLETGDAVQVVREIRACLVTTLPDCNEARAGWIVDLALELMHVKAHGFYQRNALELSELIARAGKQLREVRNN
;
A
#
# COMPACT_ATOMS: atom_id res chain seq x y z
N MET A 1 35.21 45.00 40.68
CA MET A 1 34.11 45.75 40.04
C MET A 1 32.86 44.89 40.07
N LYS A 2 31.78 45.40 40.67
CA LYS A 2 30.49 44.73 40.87
C LYS A 2 29.55 45.13 39.73
N ILE A 3 28.91 44.18 39.05
CA ILE A 3 27.67 44.44 38.30
C ILE A 3 26.68 43.33 38.66
N ARG A 4 25.52 43.74 39.14
CA ARG A 4 24.43 42.94 39.71
C ARG A 4 23.15 43.42 38.99
N LEU A 5 22.24 42.47 38.70
CA LEU A 5 20.76 42.64 38.67
C LEU A 5 20.18 43.41 37.45
N GLN A 6 19.08 43.05 36.76
CA GLN A 6 17.88 42.28 37.12
C GLN A 6 17.16 41.61 35.93
N SER A 7 16.43 40.55 36.29
CA SER A 7 15.32 39.86 35.62
C SER A 7 14.05 40.71 35.44
N LYS A 8 13.29 40.49 34.36
CA LYS A 8 11.82 40.63 34.34
C LYS A 8 11.17 39.54 33.48
N PRO A 9 10.28 38.70 34.04
CA PRO A 9 9.37 37.85 33.27
C PRO A 9 8.14 38.66 32.87
N VAL A 10 7.70 38.54 31.61
CA VAL A 10 6.41 39.08 31.17
C VAL A 10 5.36 37.98 31.37
N VAL A 11 4.56 38.17 32.42
CA VAL A 11 3.36 37.37 32.73
C VAL A 11 2.16 38.07 32.10
N SER A 12 1.26 37.29 31.49
CA SER A 12 -0.21 37.33 31.65
C SER A 12 -0.89 36.93 30.34
N ALA A 13 -2.07 36.32 30.30
CA ALA A 13 -2.86 35.50 31.22
C ALA A 13 -4.07 35.07 30.39
N SER A 14 -4.55 33.85 30.58
CA SER A 14 -5.95 33.42 30.48
C SER A 14 -6.78 33.79 29.24
N ALA A 15 -7.14 32.76 28.47
CA ALA A 15 -8.52 32.60 28.00
C ALA A 15 -8.85 31.11 27.87
N LEU A 16 -9.48 30.55 28.91
CA LEU A 16 -10.36 29.39 28.78
C LEU A 16 -11.56 29.79 27.91
N ALA A 17 -11.81 29.05 26.83
CA ALA A 17 -13.16 28.91 26.27
C ALA A 17 -13.24 27.59 25.48
N ALA A 18 -14.14 26.72 25.92
CA ALA A 18 -14.51 25.48 25.26
C ALA A 18 -15.61 25.71 24.22
N ALA A 19 -15.61 24.81 23.21
CA ALA A 19 -16.67 24.50 22.23
C ALA A 19 -16.86 25.44 21.02
N PRO A 20 -17.42 24.99 19.87
CA PRO A 20 -18.04 23.69 19.58
C PRO A 20 -17.53 22.97 18.30
N VAL A 21 -17.82 21.67 18.24
CA VAL A 21 -17.83 20.84 17.02
C VAL A 21 -18.75 21.48 15.97
N LYS A 22 -18.21 21.76 14.78
CA LYS A 22 -18.99 22.01 13.55
C LYS A 22 -18.66 20.93 12.53
N THR A 23 -19.66 20.07 12.33
CA THR A 23 -19.90 19.29 11.13
C THR A 23 -20.05 20.19 9.89
N ARG A 24 -20.05 19.55 8.71
CA ARG A 24 -20.31 20.07 7.33
C ARG A 24 -19.06 20.65 6.65
N THR A 25 -18.72 20.36 5.39
CA THR A 25 -19.48 19.82 4.25
C THR A 25 -18.49 19.25 3.23
N GLU A 26 -18.92 18.19 2.57
CA GLU A 26 -18.45 17.60 1.31
C GLU A 26 -17.52 18.50 0.46
N SER A 27 -16.25 18.13 0.36
CA SER A 27 -15.40 18.56 -0.75
C SER A 27 -15.72 17.66 -1.95
N ALA A 28 -16.49 18.22 -2.87
CA ALA A 28 -16.90 17.62 -4.13
C ALA A 28 -15.70 17.04 -4.90
N PHE A 29 -15.65 15.71 -5.00
CA PHE A 29 -14.95 15.00 -6.07
C PHE A 29 -15.70 15.28 -7.38
N SER A 30 -15.41 16.43 -8.00
CA SER A 30 -15.81 16.72 -9.37
C SER A 30 -14.59 16.67 -10.27
N GLY A 31 -14.34 15.47 -10.79
CA GLY A 31 -13.36 15.19 -11.84
C GLY A 31 -13.93 14.11 -12.74
N LYS A 32 -14.85 14.52 -13.63
CA LYS A 32 -15.55 13.66 -14.58
C LYS A 32 -14.54 13.13 -15.63
N VAL A 33 -14.42 11.80 -15.68
CA VAL A 33 -13.60 10.98 -16.60
C VAL A 33 -14.04 11.17 -18.06
N PRO A 34 -13.11 11.11 -19.03
CA PRO A 34 -13.39 10.19 -20.14
C PRO A 34 -12.11 9.56 -20.74
N GLY A 35 -12.05 8.22 -20.72
CA GLY A 35 -11.08 7.47 -21.49
C GLY A 35 -11.25 5.99 -21.24
N LYS A 36 -11.92 5.28 -22.15
CA LYS A 36 -12.13 3.83 -22.11
C LYS A 36 -10.87 3.11 -21.64
N LYS A 37 -10.94 2.37 -20.54
CA LYS A 37 -10.07 1.20 -20.34
C LYS A 37 -10.93 0.01 -19.91
N PRO A 38 -10.62 -1.18 -20.45
CA PRO A 38 -11.49 -2.34 -20.38
C PRO A 38 -11.48 -2.91 -18.95
N LEU A 39 -12.41 -3.81 -18.68
CA LEU A 39 -12.54 -4.63 -17.48
C LEU A 39 -11.23 -5.35 -17.08
N GLU A 40 -10.27 -4.68 -16.45
CA GLU A 40 -9.01 -5.26 -15.95
C GLU A 40 -8.84 -5.08 -14.42
N SER A 41 -9.94 -5.00 -13.65
CA SER A 41 -9.92 -4.41 -12.30
C SER A 41 -9.80 -5.39 -11.12
N GLY A 42 -9.49 -6.67 -11.35
CA GLY A 42 -9.40 -7.68 -10.29
C GLY A 42 -7.99 -7.83 -9.70
N LEU A 43 -7.06 -8.33 -10.51
CA LEU A 43 -5.70 -8.64 -10.07
C LEU A 43 -4.91 -7.39 -9.67
N LEU A 44 -4.96 -6.32 -10.47
CA LEU A 44 -4.24 -5.09 -10.18
C LEU A 44 -4.68 -4.49 -8.84
N ARG A 45 -6.00 -4.43 -8.59
CA ARG A 45 -6.56 -3.95 -7.32
C ARG A 45 -6.12 -4.82 -6.15
N LEU A 46 -6.15 -6.14 -6.30
CA LEU A 46 -5.65 -7.07 -5.29
C LEU A 46 -4.17 -6.81 -4.98
N CYS A 47 -3.32 -6.63 -5.99
CA CYS A 47 -1.91 -6.31 -5.81
C CYS A 47 -1.70 -4.95 -5.12
N GLU A 48 -2.54 -3.94 -5.38
CA GLU A 48 -2.51 -2.67 -4.67
C GLU A 48 -2.88 -2.81 -3.18
N GLU A 49 -3.92 -3.58 -2.87
CA GLU A 49 -4.34 -3.86 -1.50
C GLU A 49 -3.24 -4.62 -0.72
N ILE A 50 -2.59 -5.58 -1.38
CA ILE A 50 -1.47 -6.34 -0.82
C ILE A 50 -0.25 -5.44 -0.63
N ALA A 51 0.12 -4.62 -1.61
CA ALA A 51 1.23 -3.66 -1.52
C ALA A 51 1.05 -2.71 -0.32
N GLY A 52 -0.15 -2.15 -0.15
CA GLY A 52 -0.47 -1.32 1.01
C GLY A 52 -0.42 -2.06 2.35
N SER A 53 -0.74 -3.36 2.35
CA SER A 53 -0.68 -4.20 3.55
C SER A 53 0.76 -4.60 3.92
N LEU A 54 1.57 -4.96 2.93
CA LEU A 54 3.02 -5.21 3.08
C LEU A 54 3.70 -3.99 3.71
N LEU A 55 3.46 -2.80 3.14
CA LEU A 55 4.08 -1.57 3.63
C LEU A 55 3.68 -1.24 5.07
N ARG A 56 2.37 -1.26 5.37
CA ARG A 56 1.86 -0.93 6.72
C ARG A 56 2.41 -1.89 7.78
N ARG A 57 2.30 -3.19 7.55
CA ARG A 57 2.78 -4.20 8.52
C ARG A 57 4.29 -4.20 8.67
N HIS A 58 5.03 -3.89 7.60
CA HIS A 58 6.48 -3.75 7.69
C HIS A 58 6.85 -2.56 8.59
N LEU A 59 6.14 -1.43 8.49
CA LEU A 59 6.34 -0.28 9.36
C LEU A 59 6.00 -0.58 10.83
N GLU A 60 5.06 -1.48 11.09
CA GLU A 60 4.67 -1.89 12.45
C GLU A 60 5.65 -2.89 13.08
N THR A 61 6.13 -3.86 12.30
CA THR A 61 6.91 -5.01 12.81
C THR A 61 8.42 -4.86 12.62
N GLY A 62 8.85 -4.10 11.61
CA GLY A 62 10.25 -4.03 11.18
C GLY A 62 10.76 -5.29 10.45
N ASP A 63 9.96 -6.36 10.33
CA ASP A 63 10.37 -7.62 9.70
C ASP A 63 9.64 -7.86 8.38
N ALA A 64 10.28 -7.50 7.27
CA ALA A 64 9.71 -7.68 5.94
C ALA A 64 9.48 -9.15 5.57
N VAL A 65 10.34 -10.07 6.02
CA VAL A 65 10.28 -11.48 5.66
C VAL A 65 9.08 -12.14 6.32
N GLN A 66 8.89 -11.86 7.62
CA GLN A 66 7.75 -12.35 8.37
C GLN A 66 6.42 -11.84 7.79
N VAL A 67 6.35 -10.54 7.46
CA VAL A 67 5.14 -9.94 6.86
C VAL A 67 4.79 -10.59 5.52
N VAL A 68 5.79 -10.84 4.66
CA VAL A 68 5.58 -11.55 3.38
C VAL A 68 5.02 -12.94 3.62
N ARG A 69 5.57 -13.71 4.58
CA ARG A 69 5.10 -15.06 4.91
C ARG A 69 3.64 -15.05 5.39
N GLU A 70 3.30 -14.13 6.28
CA GLU A 70 1.94 -14.00 6.80
C GLU A 70 0.93 -13.63 5.71
N ILE A 71 1.30 -12.69 4.83
CA ILE A 71 0.44 -12.30 3.72
C ILE A 71 0.25 -13.46 2.75
N ARG A 72 1.31 -14.21 2.42
CA ARG A 72 1.18 -15.42 1.59
C ARG A 72 0.25 -16.44 2.23
N ALA A 73 0.41 -16.72 3.52
CA ALA A 73 -0.48 -17.64 4.26
C ALA A 73 -1.93 -17.15 4.25
N CYS A 74 -2.15 -15.85 4.44
CA CYS A 74 -3.47 -15.23 4.37
C CYS A 74 -4.10 -15.38 2.97
N LEU A 75 -3.32 -15.19 1.90
CA LEU A 75 -3.84 -15.35 0.53
C LEU A 75 -4.26 -16.78 0.23
N VAL A 76 -3.53 -17.78 0.73
CA VAL A 76 -3.88 -19.20 0.57
C VAL A 76 -5.21 -19.53 1.27
N THR A 77 -5.47 -18.95 2.43
CA THR A 77 -6.70 -19.21 3.19
C THR A 77 -7.91 -18.39 2.72
N THR A 78 -7.68 -17.20 2.16
CA THR A 78 -8.76 -16.27 1.79
C THR A 78 -9.17 -16.34 0.33
N LEU A 79 -8.24 -16.64 -0.58
CA LEU A 79 -8.55 -16.68 -2.02
C LEU A 79 -8.92 -18.11 -2.45
N PRO A 80 -10.05 -18.29 -3.16
CA PRO A 80 -10.39 -19.58 -3.73
C PRO A 80 -9.35 -19.99 -4.78
N ASP A 81 -9.01 -21.29 -4.80
CA ASP A 81 -8.00 -21.89 -5.67
C ASP A 81 -6.63 -21.16 -5.65
N CYS A 82 -6.24 -20.64 -4.49
CA CYS A 82 -4.93 -20.01 -4.31
C CYS A 82 -3.98 -21.00 -3.62
N ASN A 83 -3.07 -21.58 -4.39
CA ASN A 83 -1.99 -22.38 -3.84
C ASN A 83 -0.82 -21.49 -3.40
N GLU A 84 0.13 -22.07 -2.67
CA GLU A 84 1.29 -21.34 -2.13
C GLU A 84 2.13 -20.67 -3.23
N ALA A 85 2.28 -21.32 -4.38
CA ALA A 85 2.97 -20.75 -5.55
C ALA A 85 2.27 -19.49 -6.07
N ARG A 86 0.95 -19.54 -6.24
CA ARG A 86 0.14 -18.41 -6.71
C ARG A 86 0.13 -17.26 -5.70
N ALA A 87 0.02 -17.55 -4.41
CA ALA A 87 0.17 -16.55 -3.37
C ALA A 87 1.55 -15.87 -3.45
N GLY A 88 2.61 -16.64 -3.72
CA GLY A 88 3.94 -16.14 -4.00
C GLY A 88 3.97 -15.15 -5.18
N TRP A 89 3.45 -15.55 -6.34
CA TRP A 89 3.42 -14.69 -7.53
C TRP A 89 2.61 -13.40 -7.33
N ILE A 90 1.48 -13.47 -6.62
CA ILE A 90 0.68 -12.29 -6.32
C ILE A 90 1.46 -11.31 -5.42
N VAL A 91 2.15 -11.83 -4.39
CA VAL A 91 2.99 -11.00 -3.52
C VAL A 91 4.18 -10.41 -4.27
N ASP A 92 4.82 -11.19 -5.11
CA ASP A 92 5.95 -10.73 -5.93
C ASP A 92 5.53 -9.63 -6.91
N LEU A 93 4.31 -9.71 -7.46
CA LEU A 93 3.73 -8.68 -8.31
C LEU A 93 3.37 -7.41 -7.51
N ALA A 94 2.91 -7.56 -6.26
CA ALA A 94 2.66 -6.43 -5.37
C ALA A 94 3.96 -5.70 -4.97
N LEU A 95 5.04 -6.44 -4.70
CA LEU A 95 6.36 -5.88 -4.44
C LEU A 95 6.92 -5.15 -5.66
N GLU A 96 6.73 -5.71 -6.86
CA GLU A 96 7.09 -5.05 -8.12
C GLU A 96 6.35 -3.70 -8.26
N LEU A 97 5.05 -3.68 -7.94
CA LEU A 97 4.24 -2.46 -7.98
C LEU A 97 4.73 -1.41 -6.98
N MET A 98 5.13 -1.82 -5.77
CA MET A 98 5.76 -0.93 -4.80
C MET A 98 7.07 -0.36 -5.36
N HIS A 99 7.89 -1.19 -5.99
CA HIS A 99 9.15 -0.76 -6.57
C HIS A 99 8.94 0.27 -7.68
N VAL A 100 8.01 0.03 -8.60
CA VAL A 100 7.68 0.99 -9.68
C VAL A 100 7.16 2.30 -9.09
N LYS A 101 6.29 2.26 -8.08
CA LYS A 101 5.76 3.47 -7.43
C LYS A 101 6.86 4.27 -6.71
N ALA A 102 7.90 3.60 -6.19
CA ALA A 102 9.01 4.25 -5.49
C ALA A 102 10.14 4.74 -6.43
N HIS A 103 10.45 3.98 -7.48
CA HIS A 103 11.64 4.19 -8.31
C HIS A 103 11.34 4.54 -9.77
N GLY A 104 10.11 4.36 -10.23
CA GLY A 104 9.66 4.72 -11.58
C GLY A 104 9.96 3.69 -12.67
N PHE A 105 10.52 2.53 -12.33
CA PHE A 105 10.82 1.44 -13.26
C PHE A 105 10.53 0.07 -12.64
N TYR A 106 10.36 -0.94 -13.49
CA TYR A 106 10.23 -2.35 -13.09
C TYR A 106 11.61 -2.96 -12.86
N GLN A 107 11.77 -3.78 -11.83
CA GLN A 107 12.95 -4.62 -11.62
C GLN A 107 13.06 -5.70 -12.68
N ARG A 108 11.91 -6.26 -13.09
CA ARG A 108 11.82 -7.32 -14.09
C ARG A 108 11.73 -6.74 -15.49
N ASN A 109 12.26 -7.49 -16.46
CA ASN A 109 12.03 -7.14 -17.87
C ASN A 109 10.57 -7.41 -18.27
N ALA A 110 10.16 -6.92 -19.45
CA ALA A 110 8.78 -7.02 -19.91
C ALA A 110 8.26 -8.47 -20.06
N LEU A 111 9.13 -9.41 -20.45
CA LEU A 111 8.76 -10.83 -20.61
C LEU A 111 8.49 -11.47 -19.24
N GLU A 112 9.42 -11.30 -18.30
CA GLU A 112 9.31 -11.81 -16.92
C GLU A 112 8.09 -11.23 -16.21
N LEU A 113 7.82 -9.93 -16.42
CA LEU A 113 6.64 -9.28 -15.85
C LEU A 113 5.35 -9.84 -16.44
N SER A 114 5.31 -10.08 -17.75
CA SER A 114 4.14 -10.68 -18.42
C SER A 114 3.89 -12.10 -17.92
N GLU A 115 4.95 -12.90 -17.76
CA GLU A 115 4.88 -14.24 -17.18
C GLU A 115 4.36 -14.21 -15.74
N LEU A 116 4.88 -13.28 -14.92
CA LEU A 116 4.46 -13.11 -13.53
C LEU A 116 2.97 -12.73 -13.45
N ILE A 117 2.51 -11.81 -14.29
CA ILE A 117 1.10 -11.41 -14.37
C ILE A 117 0.24 -12.60 -14.78
N ALA A 118 0.65 -13.37 -15.80
CA ALA A 118 -0.10 -14.54 -16.27
C ALA A 118 -0.22 -15.62 -15.18
N ARG A 119 0.86 -15.85 -14.42
CA ARG A 119 0.90 -16.80 -13.30
C ARG A 119 0.04 -16.34 -12.12
N ALA A 120 0.17 -15.08 -11.70
CA ALA A 120 -0.64 -14.50 -10.63
C ALA A 120 -2.15 -14.46 -10.98
N GLY A 121 -2.44 -14.13 -12.24
CA GLY A 121 -3.79 -14.06 -12.81
C GLY A 121 -4.43 -15.40 -13.13
N LYS A 122 -3.75 -16.55 -12.89
CA LYS A 122 -4.24 -17.90 -13.25
C LYS A 122 -4.55 -18.03 -14.76
N GLN A 123 -3.86 -17.26 -15.59
CA GLN A 123 -4.03 -17.23 -17.05
C GLN A 123 -3.11 -18.22 -17.76
N LEU A 124 -2.03 -18.66 -17.10
CA LEU A 124 -1.19 -19.75 -17.59
C LEU A 124 -1.84 -21.09 -17.23
N ARG A 125 -2.40 -21.81 -18.22
CA ARG A 125 -2.62 -23.25 -18.03
C ARG A 125 -1.26 -23.93 -18.06
N GLU A 126 -0.97 -24.75 -17.07
CA GLU A 126 0.13 -25.69 -17.15
C GLU A 126 -0.09 -26.56 -18.39
N VAL A 127 0.79 -26.44 -19.39
CA VAL A 127 0.82 -27.38 -20.52
C VAL A 127 1.44 -28.66 -19.99
N ARG A 128 0.64 -29.44 -19.26
CA ARG A 128 0.99 -30.78 -18.84
C ARG A 128 0.11 -31.75 -19.62
N ASN A 129 0.77 -32.60 -20.40
CA ASN A 129 0.29 -33.81 -21.09
C ASN A 129 -0.01 -33.63 -22.59
N ASN A 130 1.00 -33.93 -23.42
CA ASN A 130 0.85 -34.80 -24.58
C ASN A 130 1.60 -36.10 -24.28
#